data_AF-A0A4U2Y1B0-F1
#
_entry.id   AF-A0A4U2Y1B0-F1
#
_cell.length_a   1.000
_cell.length_b   1.000
_cell.length_c   1.000
_cell.angle_alpha   90.00
_cell.angle_beta   90.00
_cell.angle_gamma   90.00
#
_symmetry.space_group_name_H-M   'P 1'
#
loop_
_entity.id
_entity.type
_entity.pdbx_description
1 polymer ?
#
loop_
_entity_poly.entity_id
_entity_poly.type
_entity_poly.pdbx_seq_one_letter_code
_entity_poly.pdbx_strand_id
1 'polypeptide(L)'
;MSQISTSGKYQLKSKKINVIQNKIKPLIGKKKLSTLDKESYKRNFIWPLLKQYKPSSVRYYHLIFNTAINAAVDSEIISRNRFNKVNFHEDDYDKPNVLNI
;
A
#
# COMPACT_ATOMS: atom_id res chain seq x y z
N MET A 1 1.95 -19.16 -28.85
CA MET A 1 1.18 -18.31 -27.89
C MET A 1 1.53 -18.77 -26.49
N SER A 2 2.13 -17.89 -25.68
CA SER A 2 2.69 -18.21 -24.36
C SER A 2 1.60 -18.61 -23.36
N GLN A 3 1.69 -19.83 -22.84
CA GLN A 3 0.95 -20.33 -21.70
C GLN A 3 1.40 -19.56 -20.45
N ILE A 4 0.74 -18.44 -20.13
CA ILE A 4 0.98 -17.74 -18.87
C ILE A 4 0.42 -18.63 -17.74
N SER A 5 1.32 -19.30 -17.01
CA SER A 5 1.03 -20.21 -15.89
C SER A 5 -0.07 -19.67 -14.95
N THR A 6 -1.22 -20.33 -14.97
CA THR A 6 -2.41 -19.99 -14.17
C THR A 6 -2.10 -19.95 -12.67
N SER A 7 -1.16 -20.77 -12.19
CA SER A 7 -0.71 -20.86 -10.80
C SER A 7 -0.09 -19.56 -10.26
N GLY A 8 0.62 -18.81 -11.10
CA GLY A 8 1.20 -17.51 -10.71
C GLY A 8 0.12 -16.44 -10.47
N LYS A 9 -0.96 -16.47 -11.25
CA LYS A 9 -2.09 -15.52 -11.12
C LYS A 9 -2.85 -15.71 -9.79
N TYR A 10 -3.08 -16.96 -9.38
CA TYR A 10 -3.72 -17.27 -8.10
C TYR A 10 -2.89 -16.82 -6.89
N GLN A 11 -1.58 -17.06 -6.93
CA GLN A 11 -0.65 -16.61 -5.88
C GLN A 11 -0.58 -15.07 -5.79
N LEU A 12 -0.67 -14.37 -6.91
CA LEU A 12 -0.71 -12.91 -6.91
C LEU A 12 -2.01 -12.38 -6.29
N LYS A 13 -3.15 -13.02 -6.60
CA LYS A 13 -4.46 -12.68 -6.00
C LYS A 13 -4.42 -12.87 -4.48
N SER A 14 -3.88 -13.98 -3.98
CA SER A 14 -3.78 -14.23 -2.53
C SER A 14 -2.86 -13.22 -1.82
N LYS A 15 -1.72 -12.87 -2.43
CA LYS A 15 -0.82 -11.83 -1.91
C LYS A 15 -1.52 -10.47 -1.81
N LYS A 16 -2.27 -10.05 -2.83
CA LYS A 16 -3.03 -8.78 -2.80
C LYS A 16 -4.08 -8.78 -1.69
N ILE A 17 -4.84 -9.87 -1.55
CA ILE A 17 -5.85 -10.01 -0.49
C ILE A 17 -5.18 -9.90 0.90
N ASN A 18 -4.04 -10.57 1.10
CA ASN A 18 -3.30 -10.49 2.36
C ASN A 18 -2.90 -9.05 2.71
N VAL A 19 -2.39 -8.28 1.74
CA VAL A 19 -2.04 -6.86 1.94
C VAL A 19 -3.27 -6.03 2.31
N ILE A 20 -4.39 -6.25 1.64
CA ILE A 20 -5.64 -5.52 1.93
C ILE A 20 -6.09 -5.79 3.37
N GLN A 21 -6.14 -7.06 3.77
CA GLN A 21 -6.66 -7.46 5.08
C GLN A 21 -5.72 -7.09 6.22
N ASN A 22 -4.41 -7.27 6.04
CA ASN A 22 -3.43 -7.15 7.13
C ASN A 22 -2.71 -5.81 7.20
N LYS A 23 -2.76 -5.00 6.14
CA LYS A 23 -2.04 -3.71 6.06
C LYS A 23 -3.01 -2.56 5.81
N ILE A 24 -3.77 -2.60 4.71
CA ILE A 24 -4.61 -1.45 4.31
C ILE A 24 -5.78 -1.24 5.28
N LYS A 25 -6.61 -2.27 5.49
CA LYS A 25 -7.78 -2.18 6.39
C LYS A 25 -7.44 -1.74 7.81
N PRO A 26 -6.47 -2.35 8.52
CA PRO A 26 -6.21 -1.98 9.91
C PRO A 26 -5.64 -0.57 10.06
N LEU A 27 -4.79 -0.11 9.13
CA LEU A 27 -4.10 1.17 9.24
C LEU A 27 -4.96 2.36 8.79
N ILE A 28 -5.72 2.20 7.70
CA ILE A 28 -6.44 3.33 7.08
C ILE A 28 -7.88 3.00 6.66
N GLY A 29 -8.34 1.75 6.80
CA GLY A 29 -9.68 1.34 6.35
C GLY A 29 -10.85 1.96 7.14
N LYS A 30 -10.59 2.49 8.35
CA LYS A 30 -11.60 3.20 9.15
C LYS A 30 -11.76 4.67 8.77
N LYS A 31 -10.83 5.23 8.00
CA LYS A 31 -10.88 6.64 7.58
C LYS A 31 -11.70 6.78 6.31
N LYS A 32 -12.60 7.77 6.26
CA LYS A 32 -13.33 8.09 5.03
C LYS A 32 -12.32 8.55 3.97
N LEU A 33 -12.44 8.00 2.77
CA LEU A 33 -11.51 8.28 1.68
C LEU A 33 -11.51 9.78 1.29
N SER A 34 -12.66 10.45 1.40
CA SER A 34 -12.81 11.89 1.18
C SER A 34 -11.99 12.75 2.15
N THR A 35 -11.77 12.27 3.37
CA THR A 35 -11.07 12.97 4.47
C THR A 35 -9.59 12.60 4.56
N LEU A 36 -9.14 11.58 3.83
CA LEU A 36 -7.77 11.12 3.89
C LEU A 36 -6.91 11.99 2.97
N ASP A 37 -6.12 12.89 3.56
CA ASP A 37 -5.13 13.69 2.84
C ASP A 37 -3.78 12.95 2.68
N LYS A 38 -2.87 13.53 1.88
CA LYS A 38 -1.57 12.94 1.56
C LYS A 38 -0.67 12.76 2.78
N GLU A 39 -0.68 13.71 3.71
CA GLU A 39 0.14 13.70 4.92
C GLU A 39 -0.43 12.73 5.95
N SER A 40 -1.75 12.70 6.13
CA SER A 40 -2.46 11.68 6.90
C SER A 40 -2.21 10.28 6.35
N TYR A 41 -2.16 10.11 5.03
CA TYR A 41 -1.81 8.83 4.40
C TYR A 41 -0.37 8.42 4.73
N LYS A 42 0.60 9.30 4.55
CA LYS A 42 2.00 9.01 4.90
C LYS A 42 2.16 8.63 6.38
N ARG A 43 1.59 9.44 7.27
CA ARG A 43 1.68 9.26 8.74
C ARG A 43 1.07 7.95 9.22
N ASN A 44 -0.11 7.60 8.71
CA ASN A 44 -0.85 6.45 9.22
C ASN A 44 -0.56 5.14 8.45
N PHE A 45 -0.01 5.23 7.24
CA PHE A 45 0.23 4.06 6.40
C PHE A 45 1.72 3.88 6.06
N ILE A 46 2.36 4.84 5.41
CA ILE A 46 3.72 4.68 4.88
C ILE A 46 4.76 4.58 6.01
N TRP A 47 4.80 5.54 6.94
CA TRP A 47 5.80 5.56 8.00
C TRP A 47 5.73 4.35 8.95
N PRO A 48 4.54 3.91 9.42
CA PRO A 48 4.45 2.70 10.25
C PRO A 48 4.91 1.43 9.52
N LEU A 49 4.72 1.36 8.20
CA LEU A 49 5.18 0.24 7.39
C LEU A 49 6.69 0.29 7.14
N LEU A 50 7.28 1.46 6.94
CA LEU A 50 8.73 1.60 6.75
C LEU A 50 9.53 1.24 8.01
N LYS A 51 8.93 1.30 9.20
CA LYS A 51 9.55 0.80 10.44
C LYS A 51 9.66 -0.73 10.51
N GLN A 52 8.90 -1.45 9.69
CA GLN A 52 8.74 -2.91 9.79
C GLN A 52 9.11 -3.65 8.51
N TYR A 53 9.08 -2.95 7.37
CA TYR A 53 9.19 -3.55 6.04
C TYR A 53 10.14 -2.76 5.18
N LYS A 54 10.87 -3.49 4.32
CA LYS A 54 11.75 -2.89 3.33
C LYS A 54 10.97 -1.90 2.44
N PRO A 55 11.59 -0.81 1.99
CA PRO A 55 10.97 0.16 1.07
C PRO A 55 10.32 -0.49 -0.14
N SER A 56 10.93 -1.51 -0.73
CA SER A 56 10.34 -2.26 -1.85
C SER A 56 9.00 -2.91 -1.53
N SER A 57 8.84 -3.47 -0.32
CA SER A 57 7.57 -4.02 0.16
C SER A 57 6.54 -2.91 0.38
N VAL A 58 6.95 -1.79 0.96
CA VAL A 58 6.05 -0.63 1.15
C VAL A 58 5.62 -0.04 -0.20
N ARG A 59 6.51 0.01 -1.21
CA ARG A 59 6.16 0.39 -2.60
C ARG A 59 5.11 -0.55 -3.18
N TYR A 60 5.25 -1.85 -2.97
CA TYR A 60 4.25 -2.83 -3.41
C TYR A 60 2.89 -2.63 -2.72
N TYR A 61 2.87 -2.36 -1.42
CA TYR A 61 1.63 -2.07 -0.69
C TYR A 61 0.97 -0.76 -1.15
N HIS A 62 1.78 0.28 -1.37
CA HIS A 62 1.33 1.54 -1.95
C HIS A 62 0.73 1.34 -3.34
N LEU A 63 1.36 0.52 -4.20
CA LEU A 63 0.84 0.22 -5.53
C LEU A 63 -0.55 -0.43 -5.47
N ILE A 64 -0.76 -1.42 -4.59
CA ILE A 64 -2.07 -2.08 -4.42
C ILE A 64 -3.13 -1.06 -3.98
N PHE A 65 -2.79 -0.22 -2.99
CA PHE A 65 -3.68 0.85 -2.55
C PHE A 65 -4.01 1.81 -3.69
N ASN A 66 -2.99 2.25 -4.42
CA ASN A 66 -3.13 3.22 -5.50
C ASN A 66 -3.98 2.69 -6.66
N THR A 67 -3.90 1.39 -6.98
CA THR A 67 -4.82 0.75 -7.94
C THR A 67 -6.27 0.85 -7.48
N ALA A 68 -6.56 0.62 -6.19
CA ALA A 68 -7.91 0.76 -5.66
C ALA A 68 -8.39 2.22 -5.68
N ILE A 69 -7.50 3.19 -5.43
CA ILE A 69 -7.83 4.62 -5.52
C ILE A 69 -8.14 5.03 -6.95
N ASN A 70 -7.37 4.60 -7.94
CA ASN A 70 -7.68 4.89 -9.34
C ASN A 70 -9.04 4.30 -9.73
N ALA A 71 -9.33 3.05 -9.35
CA ALA A 71 -10.65 2.46 -9.57
C ALA A 71 -11.79 3.25 -8.89
N ALA A 72 -11.53 3.85 -7.73
CA ALA A 72 -12.49 4.73 -7.05
C ALA A 72 -12.67 6.09 -7.76
N VAL A 73 -11.63 6.60 -8.44
CA VAL A 73 -11.75 7.77 -9.33
C VAL A 73 -12.58 7.41 -10.55
N ASP A 74 -12.30 6.27 -11.19
CA ASP A 74 -13.02 5.79 -12.37
C ASP A 74 -14.50 5.52 -12.07
N SER A 75 -14.82 5.14 -10.83
CA SER A 75 -16.18 4.94 -10.33
C SER A 75 -16.80 6.21 -9.73
N GLU A 76 -16.17 7.38 -9.90
CA GLU A 76 -16.64 8.68 -9.41
C GLU A 76 -16.86 8.78 -7.89
N ILE A 77 -16.32 7.85 -7.11
CA ILE A 77 -16.38 7.85 -5.64
C ILE A 77 -15.54 9.01 -5.07
N ILE A 78 -14.44 9.35 -5.75
CA ILE A 78 -13.58 10.49 -5.44
C ILE A 78 -13.21 11.24 -6.71
N SER A 79 -13.03 12.56 -6.61
CA SER A 79 -12.76 13.41 -7.77
C SER A 79 -11.36 13.27 -8.37
N ARG A 80 -10.36 12.86 -7.58
CA ARG A 80 -8.98 12.68 -8.06
C ARG A 80 -8.15 11.80 -7.14
N ASN A 81 -7.14 11.16 -7.73
CA ASN A 81 -6.12 10.44 -6.97
C ASN A 81 -5.06 11.43 -6.44
N ARG A 82 -5.11 11.69 -5.13
CA ARG A 82 -4.15 12.56 -4.41
C ARG A 82 -2.90 11.82 -3.89
N PHE A 83 -2.81 10.51 -4.09
CA PHE A 83 -1.74 9.64 -3.59
C PHE A 83 -0.75 9.19 -4.68
N ASN A 84 -1.02 9.44 -5.97
CA ASN A 84 -0.16 9.07 -7.10
C ASN A 84 1.30 9.58 -7.02
N LYS A 85 1.56 10.66 -6.26
CA LYS A 85 2.89 11.28 -6.11
C LYS A 85 3.46 11.12 -4.70
N VAL A 86 3.11 10.06 -3.99
CA VAL A 86 3.70 9.75 -2.69
C VAL A 86 5.05 9.09 -2.93
N ASN A 87 6.13 9.82 -2.63
CA ASN A 87 7.50 9.34 -2.73
C ASN A 87 8.05 9.05 -1.33
N PHE A 88 8.90 8.03 -1.27
CA PHE A 88 9.73 7.65 -0.13
C PHE A 88 10.98 6.93 -0.66
N HIS A 89 12.09 7.11 0.04
CA HIS A 89 13.43 6.69 -0.33
C HIS A 89 13.88 5.49 0.50
N GLU A 90 15.01 4.90 0.13
CA GLU A 90 15.56 3.78 0.90
C GLU A 90 16.07 4.20 2.27
N ASP A 91 16.52 5.44 2.38
CA ASP A 91 17.01 6.05 3.62
C ASP A 91 15.88 6.34 4.62
N ASP A 92 14.63 6.33 4.16
CA ASP A 92 13.45 6.44 5.04
C ASP A 92 13.16 5.14 5.81
N TYR A 93 13.91 4.06 5.52
CA TYR A 93 13.84 2.80 6.25
C TYR A 93 14.64 2.87 7.54
N ASP A 94 13.92 2.97 8.66
CA ASP A 94 14.52 2.73 9.96
C ASP A 94 14.82 1.23 10.05
N LYS A 95 16.10 0.85 9.94
CA LYS A 95 16.49 -0.55 10.15
C LYS A 95 16.00 -0.91 11.55
N PRO A 96 15.18 -1.97 11.71
CA PRO A 96 14.80 -2.41 13.04
C PRO A 96 16.10 -2.65 13.81
N ASN A 97 16.33 -1.85 14.84
CA ASN A 97 17.44 -2.07 15.74
C ASN A 97 17.15 -3.41 16.41
N VAL A 98 17.78 -4.48 15.91
CA VAL A 98 17.81 -5.77 16.58
C VAL A 98 18.61 -5.55 17.86
N LEU A 99 17.97 -4.99 18.88
CA LEU A 99 18.45 -5.16 20.23
C LEU A 99 18.44 -6.67 20.46
N ASN A 100 19.64 -7.25 20.43
CA ASN A 100 19.96 -8.54 21.02
C ASN A 100 19.21 -8.63 22.34
N ILE A 101 18.26 -9.56 22.40
CA ILE A 101 17.74 -10.09 23.66
C ILE A 101 18.42 -11.45 23.84
#